data_AF-A0A961H7U2-F1
#
_entry.id   AF-A0A961H7U2-F1
#
_cell.length_a   1.000
_cell.length_b   1.000
_cell.length_c   1.000
_cell.angle_alpha   90.00
_cell.angle_beta   90.00
_cell.angle_gamma   90.00
#
_symmetry.space_group_name_H-M   'P 1'
#
loop_
_entity.id
_entity.type
_entity.pdbx_description
1 polymer ?
#
loop_
_entity_poly.entity_id
_entity_poly.type
_entity_poly.pdbx_seq_one_letter_code
_entity_poly.pdbx_strand_id
1 'polypeptide(L)'
;MSSVLTDPAIRKALNAARPTVTGRVVRVVGLTFEIEGLPAAIGDMVRLGDHPGVLGEIVALGEHGPIGMPLGELRGMQIGTPARIDAAAPGVPVGFELLGRVLDGMGVPLDDGPSLDALAHVDVDAEPPHPLRRALVRQPQHLGVRALDTLVPCGRGQRIGIMAGSGVGKSSLLSMIIRGTEADVSVLALIGERGREVREFIEHDLGPEGLQRAVVVVATSDQPALVRKRAAFVATRIAEWFRDQGKNVNLMMDSLTRFAMAQREIGLAAGEVPATRGYPPSMFGLLPKLLERAGAAEHGSITGLYTVLVEGDDMNDPVGDTARSILDGHVTLSRSLASQGHFPTIEVLDSVSRVAGAVTDDHQQSLMRELRALLAAYREARDLIEIGAYKPGANPTVDRAVALHDQINAFLRQSMNETDAPGVAWQRLRDLLATPNVADHTGGGTVPVGMQLPVPGQIPMAQAMAAQTATSAGMLP
;
A
#
# COMPACT_ATOMS: atom_id res chain seq x y z
N MET A 1 2.72 44.43 -48.22
CA MET A 1 2.57 42.96 -48.18
C MET A 1 2.90 42.41 -46.80
N SER A 2 2.42 43.05 -45.73
CA SER A 2 2.50 42.52 -44.37
C SER A 2 1.33 41.55 -44.17
N SER A 3 1.65 40.27 -44.41
CA SER A 3 1.28 39.19 -43.52
C SER A 3 -0.19 38.73 -43.47
N VAL A 4 -0.65 38.19 -44.61
CA VAL A 4 -1.77 37.22 -44.65
C VAL A 4 -1.47 36.01 -43.73
N LEU A 5 -0.20 35.73 -43.43
CA LEU A 5 0.24 34.63 -42.55
C LEU A 5 0.23 34.95 -41.05
N THR A 6 0.06 36.21 -40.62
CA THR A 6 -0.11 36.56 -39.20
C THR A 6 -1.56 36.72 -38.78
N ASP A 7 -2.50 36.61 -39.73
CA ASP A 7 -3.92 36.63 -39.39
C ASP A 7 -4.24 35.41 -38.48
N PRO A 8 -4.72 35.62 -37.24
CA PRO A 8 -5.06 34.55 -36.31
C PRO A 8 -6.06 33.54 -36.89
N ALA A 9 -6.98 33.98 -37.74
CA ALA A 9 -7.96 33.11 -38.39
C ALA A 9 -7.30 32.22 -39.46
N ILE A 10 -6.36 32.76 -40.24
CA ILE A 10 -5.59 32.00 -41.23
C ILE A 10 -4.64 31.04 -40.53
N ARG A 11 -4.01 31.44 -39.42
CA ARG A 11 -3.17 30.56 -38.61
C ARG A 11 -3.97 29.41 -37.98
N LYS A 12 -5.19 29.68 -37.52
CA LYS A 12 -6.13 28.66 -37.02
C LYS A 12 -6.57 27.71 -38.14
N ALA A 13 -6.91 28.23 -39.33
CA ALA A 13 -7.29 27.43 -40.48
C ALA A 13 -6.12 26.58 -41.00
N LEU A 14 -4.91 27.13 -41.09
CA LEU A 14 -3.70 26.40 -41.47
C LEU A 14 -3.37 25.30 -40.45
N ASN A 15 -3.51 25.56 -39.15
CA ASN A 15 -3.34 24.54 -38.12
C ASN A 15 -4.39 23.42 -38.24
N ALA A 16 -5.65 23.75 -38.52
CA ALA A 16 -6.72 22.78 -38.74
C ALA A 16 -6.56 21.98 -40.04
N ALA A 17 -5.93 22.55 -41.06
CA ALA A 17 -5.66 21.93 -42.36
C ALA A 17 -4.27 21.28 -42.46
N ARG A 18 -3.49 21.22 -41.36
CA ARG A 18 -2.19 20.54 -41.37
C ARG A 18 -2.40 19.07 -41.72
N PRO A 19 -1.63 18.51 -42.68
CA PRO A 19 -1.71 17.09 -42.97
C PRO A 19 -1.32 16.28 -41.73
N THR A 20 -2.21 15.39 -41.31
CA THR A 20 -2.00 14.51 -40.16
C THR A 20 -1.21 13.29 -40.61
N VAL A 21 0.00 13.12 -40.08
CA VAL A 21 0.79 11.90 -40.32
C VAL A 21 0.04 10.72 -39.69
N THR A 22 -0.25 9.71 -40.51
CA THR A 22 -0.99 8.52 -40.11
C THR A 22 -0.17 7.30 -40.52
N GLY A 23 0.10 6.42 -39.57
CA GLY A 23 0.64 5.10 -39.84
C GLY A 23 -0.46 4.05 -39.89
N ARG A 24 -0.06 2.79 -39.91
CA ARG A 24 -0.98 1.65 -39.89
C ARG A 24 -0.44 0.52 -39.05
N VAL A 25 -1.32 -0.20 -38.38
CA VAL A 25 -1.00 -1.44 -37.68
C VAL A 25 -0.59 -2.48 -38.72
N VAL A 26 0.62 -2.99 -38.64
CA VAL A 26 1.12 -4.04 -39.56
C VAL A 26 1.15 -5.41 -38.89
N ARG A 27 1.14 -5.44 -37.56
CA ARG A 27 1.22 -6.68 -36.80
C ARG A 27 0.61 -6.52 -35.40
N VAL A 28 -0.01 -7.59 -34.91
CA VAL A 28 -0.49 -7.72 -33.53
C VAL A 28 -0.06 -9.09 -33.04
N VAL A 29 0.70 -9.14 -31.94
CA VAL A 29 1.19 -10.39 -31.33
C VAL A 29 1.03 -10.31 -29.83
N GLY A 30 0.24 -11.21 -29.26
CA GLY A 30 -0.01 -11.24 -27.82
C GLY A 30 -0.55 -9.90 -27.33
N LEU A 31 0.26 -9.17 -26.56
CA LEU A 31 -0.09 -7.90 -25.92
C LEU A 31 0.48 -6.67 -26.65
N THR A 32 1.14 -6.84 -27.79
CA THR A 32 1.77 -5.75 -28.53
C THR A 32 1.19 -5.59 -29.93
N PHE A 33 1.33 -4.37 -30.45
CA PHE A 33 1.09 -4.03 -31.85
C PHE A 33 2.31 -3.32 -32.43
N GLU A 34 2.52 -3.48 -33.74
CA GLU A 34 3.57 -2.79 -34.49
C GLU A 34 2.93 -1.84 -35.50
N ILE A 35 3.49 -0.63 -35.62
CA ILE A 35 3.02 0.41 -36.55
C ILE A 35 4.08 0.67 -37.61
N GLU A 36 3.64 0.81 -38.86
CA GLU A 36 4.46 1.29 -39.98
C GLU A 36 4.02 2.70 -40.39
N GLY A 37 4.97 3.54 -40.80
CA GLY A 37 4.68 4.85 -41.39
C GLY A 37 4.31 5.95 -40.37
N LEU A 38 4.50 5.71 -39.08
CA LEU A 38 4.31 6.70 -38.02
C LEU A 38 5.65 6.98 -37.30
N PRO A 39 6.19 8.21 -37.32
CA PRO A 39 7.42 8.56 -36.63
C PRO A 39 7.14 8.83 -35.13
N ALA A 40 6.81 7.78 -34.38
CA ALA A 40 6.55 7.86 -32.94
C ALA A 40 7.80 7.52 -32.11
N ALA A 41 7.95 8.18 -30.96
CA ALA A 41 8.99 7.94 -29.98
C ALA A 41 8.51 7.03 -28.84
N ILE A 42 9.45 6.47 -28.06
CA ILE A 42 9.12 5.74 -26.83
C ILE A 42 8.39 6.67 -25.87
N GLY A 43 7.26 6.20 -25.32
CA GLY A 43 6.38 6.96 -24.44
C GLY A 43 5.29 7.76 -25.18
N ASP A 44 5.36 7.86 -26.51
CA ASP A 44 4.29 8.51 -27.26
C ASP A 44 2.99 7.73 -27.11
N MET A 45 1.92 8.45 -26.81
CA MET A 45 0.58 7.93 -26.88
C MET A 45 0.13 7.87 -28.34
N VAL A 46 -0.48 6.76 -28.72
CA VAL A 46 -1.03 6.53 -30.05
C VAL A 46 -2.47 6.10 -29.96
N ARG A 47 -3.27 6.48 -30.95
CA ARG A 47 -4.65 6.02 -31.12
C ARG A 47 -4.74 5.11 -32.34
N LEU A 48 -5.31 3.93 -32.13
CA LEU A 48 -5.53 2.90 -33.13
C LEU A 48 -7.00 2.91 -33.56
N GLY A 49 -7.25 3.06 -34.86
CA GLY A 49 -8.58 3.20 -35.42
C GLY A 49 -9.17 4.61 -35.28
N ASP A 50 -10.40 4.77 -35.78
CA ASP A 50 -11.16 6.01 -35.65
C ASP A 50 -11.87 6.10 -34.30
N HIS A 51 -12.24 7.32 -33.87
CA HIS A 51 -12.80 7.55 -32.54
C HIS A 51 -14.04 6.67 -32.22
N PRO A 52 -14.09 6.06 -31.02
CA PRO A 52 -13.19 6.31 -29.89
C PRO A 52 -11.80 5.64 -30.05
N GLY A 53 -11.66 4.61 -30.88
CA GLY A 53 -10.38 3.93 -31.10
C GLY A 53 -9.79 3.28 -29.83
N VAL A 54 -8.63 2.65 -29.96
CA VAL A 54 -7.90 2.08 -28.82
C VAL A 54 -6.65 2.92 -28.56
N LEU A 55 -6.49 3.42 -27.34
CA LEU A 55 -5.25 4.08 -26.93
C LEU A 55 -4.14 3.04 -26.72
N GLY A 56 -2.92 3.41 -27.08
CA GLY A 56 -1.70 2.65 -26.84
C GLY A 56 -0.54 3.56 -26.47
N GLU A 57 0.49 3.01 -25.86
CA GLU A 57 1.76 3.68 -25.57
C GLU A 57 2.86 2.95 -26.35
N ILE A 58 3.74 3.70 -27.02
CA ILE A 58 4.92 3.12 -27.66
C ILE A 58 5.93 2.72 -26.58
N VAL A 59 6.27 1.44 -26.52
CA VAL A 59 7.14 0.86 -25.49
C VAL A 59 8.53 0.49 -26.03
N ALA A 60 8.66 0.31 -27.35
CA ALA A 60 9.92 0.01 -28.00
C ALA A 60 9.96 0.51 -29.45
N LEU A 61 11.16 0.60 -30.01
CA LEU A 61 11.38 0.87 -31.44
C LEU A 61 12.09 -0.35 -32.04
N GLY A 62 11.40 -1.06 -32.93
CA GLY A 62 11.93 -2.23 -33.62
C GLY A 62 12.51 -1.90 -34.99
N GLU A 63 13.05 -2.91 -35.66
CA GLU A 63 13.62 -2.78 -37.02
C GLU A 63 12.59 -2.33 -38.06
N HIS A 64 11.31 -2.66 -37.86
CA HIS A 64 10.22 -2.39 -38.79
C HIS A 64 9.33 -1.20 -38.38
N GLY A 65 9.60 -0.59 -37.23
CA GLY A 65 8.85 0.57 -36.74
C GLY A 65 8.56 0.55 -35.23
N PRO A 66 7.76 1.51 -34.75
CA PRO A 66 7.36 1.57 -33.34
C PRO A 66 6.51 0.37 -32.91
N ILE A 67 6.81 -0.14 -31.72
CA ILE A 67 6.09 -1.22 -31.05
C ILE A 67 5.38 -0.61 -29.85
N GLY A 68 4.07 -0.81 -29.77
CA GLY A 68 3.24 -0.30 -28.68
C GLY A 68 2.47 -1.39 -27.96
N MET A 69 1.97 -1.02 -26.78
CA MET A 69 1.03 -1.83 -26.00
C MET A 69 -0.27 -1.04 -25.81
N PRO A 70 -1.42 -1.72 -25.83
CA PRO A 70 -2.72 -1.06 -25.70
C PRO A 70 -3.02 -0.73 -24.23
N LEU A 71 -3.78 0.35 -24.02
CA LEU A 71 -4.39 0.70 -22.75
C LEU A 71 -5.84 0.17 -22.64
N GLY A 72 -6.32 -0.55 -23.66
CA GLY A 72 -7.64 -1.20 -23.69
C GLY A 72 -7.61 -2.52 -24.48
N GLU A 73 -8.77 -3.05 -24.80
CA GLU A 73 -8.86 -4.30 -25.56
C GLU A 73 -8.54 -4.11 -27.05
N LEU A 74 -7.75 -5.03 -27.62
CA LEU A 74 -7.47 -5.09 -29.06
C LEU A 74 -8.50 -5.91 -29.85
N ARG A 75 -9.64 -6.26 -29.24
CA ARG A 75 -10.63 -7.14 -29.85
C ARG A 75 -11.16 -6.53 -31.16
N GLY A 76 -11.04 -7.29 -32.24
CA GLY A 76 -11.47 -6.84 -33.57
C GLY A 76 -10.45 -5.98 -34.32
N MET A 77 -9.24 -5.77 -33.79
CA MET A 77 -8.19 -5.05 -34.49
C MET A 77 -7.69 -5.81 -35.72
N GLN A 78 -7.49 -5.10 -36.82
CA GLN A 78 -7.08 -5.66 -38.11
C GLN A 78 -5.75 -5.07 -38.58
N ILE A 79 -4.99 -5.84 -39.36
CA ILE A 79 -3.86 -5.30 -40.12
C ILE A 79 -4.40 -4.21 -41.07
N GLY A 80 -3.69 -3.08 -41.13
CA GLY A 80 -4.10 -1.88 -41.87
C GLY A 80 -4.90 -0.88 -41.04
N THR A 81 -5.27 -1.19 -39.79
CA THR A 81 -5.93 -0.23 -38.89
C THR A 81 -5.10 1.05 -38.79
N PRO A 82 -5.67 2.23 -39.04
CA PRO A 82 -4.91 3.48 -39.00
C PRO A 82 -4.41 3.77 -37.58
N ALA A 83 -3.21 4.33 -37.48
CA ALA A 83 -2.60 4.72 -36.20
C ALA A 83 -2.11 6.16 -36.27
N ARG A 84 -2.37 6.95 -35.23
CA ARG A 84 -1.98 8.37 -35.16
C ARG A 84 -1.39 8.68 -33.78
N ILE A 85 -0.44 9.60 -33.72
CA ILE A 85 0.02 10.15 -32.44
C ILE A 85 -1.16 10.86 -31.79
N ASP A 86 -1.43 10.50 -30.55
CA ASP A 86 -2.39 11.19 -29.70
C ASP A 86 -1.64 12.17 -28.81
N ALA A 87 -1.52 13.42 -29.28
CA ALA A 87 -0.84 14.47 -28.54
C ALA A 87 -1.58 14.87 -27.25
N ALA A 88 -2.84 14.46 -27.08
CA ALA A 88 -3.57 14.61 -25.84
C ALA A 88 -3.28 13.41 -24.94
N ALA A 89 -2.06 13.36 -24.38
CA ALA A 89 -1.82 12.46 -23.25
C ALA A 89 -2.83 12.84 -22.15
N PRO A 90 -3.61 11.88 -21.61
CA PRO A 90 -4.57 12.21 -20.56
C PRO A 90 -3.77 12.69 -19.34
N GLY A 91 -3.87 13.99 -19.07
CA GLY A 91 -3.30 14.58 -17.87
C GLY A 91 -3.98 14.01 -16.63
N VAL A 92 -3.36 14.20 -15.49
CA VAL A 92 -3.93 13.81 -14.20
C VAL A 92 -4.79 14.98 -13.71
N PRO A 93 -6.11 14.79 -13.46
CA PRO A 93 -6.91 15.83 -12.84
C PRO A 93 -6.35 16.10 -11.44
N VAL A 94 -6.29 17.37 -11.06
CA VAL A 94 -5.81 17.81 -9.75
C VAL A 94 -6.72 18.89 -9.17
N GLY A 95 -7.02 18.77 -7.88
CA GLY A 95 -7.96 19.65 -7.19
C GLY A 95 -8.33 19.10 -5.82
N PHE A 96 -8.85 19.97 -4.94
CA PHE A 96 -9.41 19.54 -3.66
C PHE A 96 -10.70 18.73 -3.83
N GLU A 97 -11.35 18.88 -4.98
CA GLU A 97 -12.55 18.17 -5.43
C GLU A 97 -12.30 16.65 -5.66
N LEU A 98 -11.04 16.23 -5.63
CA LEU A 98 -10.67 14.81 -5.66
C LEU A 98 -10.90 14.10 -4.32
N LEU A 99 -10.98 14.82 -3.21
CA LEU A 99 -11.22 14.22 -1.89
C LEU A 99 -12.58 13.51 -1.88
N GLY A 100 -12.59 12.28 -1.41
CA GLY A 100 -13.78 11.42 -1.46
C GLY A 100 -13.99 10.70 -2.78
N ARG A 101 -13.11 10.89 -3.78
CA ARG A 101 -13.27 10.30 -5.11
C ARG A 101 -12.49 9.00 -5.30
N VAL A 102 -13.05 8.12 -6.13
CA VAL A 102 -12.38 6.92 -6.64
C VAL A 102 -12.13 7.10 -8.14
N LEU A 103 -10.87 6.99 -8.56
CA LEU A 103 -10.41 7.16 -9.94
C LEU A 103 -9.82 5.84 -10.47
N ASP A 104 -9.81 5.67 -11.78
CA ASP A 104 -9.10 4.59 -12.44
C ASP A 104 -7.60 4.91 -12.62
N GLY A 105 -6.85 3.96 -13.19
CA GLY A 105 -5.42 4.13 -13.47
C GLY A 105 -5.07 5.21 -14.51
N MET A 106 -6.07 5.83 -15.15
CA MET A 106 -5.95 6.95 -16.07
C MET A 106 -6.35 8.29 -15.44
N GLY A 107 -6.86 8.29 -14.20
CA GLY A 107 -7.37 9.47 -13.51
C GLY A 107 -8.84 9.78 -13.80
N VAL A 108 -9.57 8.87 -14.46
CA VAL A 108 -10.99 9.03 -14.77
C VAL A 108 -11.83 8.52 -13.58
N PRO A 109 -12.91 9.23 -13.17
CA PRO A 109 -13.80 8.75 -12.11
C PRO A 109 -14.36 7.34 -12.33
N LEU A 110 -14.35 6.52 -11.26
CA LEU A 110 -14.97 5.20 -11.18
C LEU A 110 -16.18 5.14 -10.24
N ASP A 111 -16.46 6.22 -9.51
CA ASP A 111 -17.42 6.30 -8.41
C ASP A 111 -18.81 6.81 -8.79
N ASP A 112 -19.14 6.83 -10.09
CA ASP A 112 -20.36 7.44 -10.65
C ASP A 112 -20.57 8.92 -10.25
N GLY A 113 -19.54 9.58 -9.70
CA GLY A 113 -19.58 10.98 -9.32
C GLY A 113 -19.49 11.93 -10.53
N PRO A 114 -19.58 13.26 -10.30
CA PRO A 114 -19.47 14.25 -11.37
C PRO A 114 -18.15 14.14 -12.14
N SER A 115 -18.19 14.48 -13.43
CA SER A 115 -16.98 14.57 -14.26
C SER A 115 -15.98 15.55 -13.64
N LEU A 116 -14.70 15.21 -13.77
CA LEU A 116 -13.56 16.01 -13.33
C LEU A 116 -12.90 16.80 -14.48
N ASP A 117 -13.49 16.80 -15.67
CA ASP A 117 -12.93 17.46 -16.86
C ASP A 117 -12.70 18.97 -16.67
N ALA A 118 -13.46 19.60 -15.76
CA ALA A 118 -13.34 21.02 -15.44
C ALA A 118 -12.12 21.34 -14.54
N LEU A 119 -11.51 20.34 -13.91
CA LEU A 119 -10.32 20.53 -13.08
C LEU A 119 -9.08 20.84 -13.93
N ALA A 120 -8.08 21.44 -13.28
CA ALA A 120 -6.76 21.54 -13.88
C ALA A 120 -6.21 20.12 -14.10
N HIS A 121 -5.54 19.94 -15.24
CA HIS A 121 -4.85 18.70 -15.57
C HIS A 121 -3.36 18.98 -15.64
N VAL A 122 -2.57 18.08 -15.05
CA VAL A 122 -1.10 18.16 -15.03
C VAL A 122 -0.49 16.91 -15.63
N ASP A 123 0.76 17.01 -16.08
CA ASP A 123 1.50 15.85 -16.54
C ASP A 123 1.64 14.80 -15.43
N VAL A 124 1.54 13.53 -15.81
CA VAL A 124 1.72 12.38 -14.90
C VAL A 124 3.17 12.25 -14.43
N ASP A 125 4.09 12.63 -15.32
CA ASP A 125 5.51 12.69 -15.03
C ASP A 125 5.86 13.99 -14.30
N ALA A 126 6.70 13.87 -13.28
CA ALA A 126 7.23 15.00 -12.54
C ALA A 126 8.63 14.65 -12.03
N GLU A 127 9.44 15.69 -11.82
CA GLU A 127 10.75 15.53 -11.18
C GLU A 127 10.59 15.37 -9.66
N PRO A 128 11.41 14.50 -9.03
CA PRO A 128 11.43 14.39 -7.58
C PRO A 128 11.94 15.69 -6.93
N PRO A 129 11.63 15.95 -5.64
CA PRO A 129 12.17 17.09 -4.92
C PRO A 129 13.70 17.14 -4.96
N HIS A 130 14.27 18.33 -5.18
CA HIS A 130 15.72 18.49 -5.29
C HIS A 130 16.45 17.92 -4.05
N PRO A 131 17.43 17.00 -4.21
CA PRO A 131 18.04 16.26 -3.10
C PRO A 131 18.65 17.12 -1.99
N LEU A 132 19.18 18.31 -2.33
CA LEU A 132 19.80 19.22 -1.36
C LEU A 132 18.83 20.28 -0.81
N ARG A 133 17.61 20.38 -1.34
CA ARG A 133 16.61 21.36 -0.89
C ARG A 133 15.43 20.73 -0.16
N ARG A 134 15.19 19.42 -0.35
CA ARG A 134 14.23 18.67 0.45
C ARG A 134 14.53 18.80 1.94
N ALA A 135 13.50 19.03 2.74
CA ALA A 135 13.65 19.15 4.18
C ALA A 135 14.07 17.81 4.81
N LEU A 136 14.77 17.88 5.94
CA LEU A 136 15.12 16.69 6.73
C LEU A 136 13.88 16.18 7.48
N VAL A 137 13.75 14.86 7.57
CA VAL A 137 12.70 14.20 8.34
C VAL A 137 13.01 14.32 9.84
N ARG A 138 12.35 15.27 10.51
CA ARG A 138 12.56 15.63 11.93
C ARG A 138 11.28 15.58 12.77
N GLN A 139 10.12 15.57 12.11
CA GLN A 139 8.82 15.56 12.76
C GLN A 139 8.22 14.16 12.67
N PRO A 140 7.68 13.61 13.77
CA PRO A 140 6.95 12.35 13.70
C PRO A 140 5.68 12.51 12.85
N GLN A 141 5.31 11.44 12.16
CA GLN A 141 4.02 11.29 11.48
C GLN A 141 3.19 10.30 12.29
N HIS A 142 2.15 10.79 12.95
CA HIS A 142 1.20 9.93 13.66
C HIS A 142 0.35 9.15 12.65
N LEU A 143 0.33 7.83 12.78
CA LEU A 143 -0.43 6.90 11.92
C LEU A 143 -1.67 6.33 12.63
N GLY A 144 -1.77 6.49 13.96
CA GLY A 144 -2.89 6.02 14.76
C GLY A 144 -2.85 4.52 15.06
N VAL A 145 -1.70 3.88 14.88
CA VAL A 145 -1.47 2.46 15.19
C VAL A 145 -0.35 2.38 16.22
N ARG A 146 -0.66 1.96 17.44
CA ARG A 146 0.27 1.99 18.60
C ARG A 146 1.65 1.44 18.29
N ALA A 147 1.71 0.25 17.70
CA ALA A 147 2.97 -0.40 17.38
C ALA A 147 3.80 0.41 16.36
N LEU A 148 3.15 1.04 15.38
CA LEU A 148 3.81 1.93 14.43
C LEU A 148 4.23 3.24 15.09
N ASP A 149 3.35 3.88 15.87
CA ASP A 149 3.62 5.19 16.46
C ASP A 149 4.69 5.15 17.57
N THR A 150 4.92 3.98 18.17
CA THR A 150 5.87 3.82 19.29
C THR A 150 7.10 3.00 18.95
N LEU A 151 6.97 1.84 18.29
CA LEU A 151 8.09 0.89 18.14
C LEU A 151 8.73 0.90 16.75
N VAL A 152 8.01 1.46 15.77
CA VAL A 152 8.49 1.69 14.40
C VAL A 152 8.04 3.09 13.92
N PRO A 153 8.35 4.16 14.66
CA PRO A 153 7.79 5.49 14.42
C PRO A 153 8.16 6.00 13.03
N CYS A 154 7.15 6.52 12.32
CA CYS A 154 7.32 7.14 11.02
C CYS A 154 7.56 8.64 11.17
N GLY A 155 8.31 9.22 10.23
CA GLY A 155 8.51 10.66 10.12
C GLY A 155 7.79 11.28 8.92
N ARG A 156 7.46 12.57 9.00
CA ARG A 156 6.85 13.31 7.89
C ARG A 156 7.77 13.36 6.69
N GLY A 157 7.32 12.82 5.56
CA GLY A 157 8.12 12.69 4.35
C GLY A 157 9.03 11.45 4.32
N GLN A 158 8.90 10.52 5.26
CA GLN A 158 9.59 9.23 5.20
C GLN A 158 8.92 8.29 4.20
N ARG A 159 9.68 7.40 3.57
CA ARG A 159 9.15 6.30 2.76
C ARG A 159 9.42 4.97 3.45
N ILE A 160 8.38 4.20 3.74
CA ILE A 160 8.46 2.94 4.47
C ILE A 160 7.80 1.81 3.66
N GLY A 161 8.43 0.64 3.66
CA GLY A 161 7.86 -0.57 3.06
C GLY A 161 6.98 -1.33 4.05
N ILE A 162 5.88 -1.91 3.61
CA ILE A 162 5.06 -2.85 4.40
C ILE A 162 5.21 -4.23 3.77
N MET A 163 6.06 -5.06 4.36
CA MET A 163 6.36 -6.41 3.91
C MET A 163 5.28 -7.34 4.44
N ALA A 164 4.43 -7.84 3.56
CA ALA A 164 3.26 -8.62 3.97
C ALA A 164 2.99 -9.81 3.05
N GLY A 165 2.69 -10.97 3.65
CA GLY A 165 2.10 -12.08 2.93
C GLY A 165 0.62 -11.84 2.60
N SER A 166 0.04 -12.70 1.76
CA SER A 166 -1.42 -12.71 1.56
C SER A 166 -2.15 -13.12 2.85
N GLY A 167 -3.28 -12.46 3.14
CA GLY A 167 -4.17 -12.82 4.26
C GLY A 167 -3.68 -12.44 5.66
N VAL A 168 -2.60 -11.69 5.80
CA VAL A 168 -2.04 -11.30 7.13
C VAL A 168 -2.66 -10.02 7.72
N GLY A 169 -3.66 -9.41 7.06
CA GLY A 169 -4.29 -8.16 7.53
C GLY A 169 -3.70 -6.86 6.96
N LYS A 170 -3.05 -6.93 5.78
CA LYS A 170 -2.49 -5.78 5.03
C LYS A 170 -3.53 -4.67 4.83
N SER A 171 -4.67 -5.00 4.22
CA SER A 171 -5.72 -4.02 3.89
C SER A 171 -6.31 -3.39 5.15
N SER A 172 -6.58 -4.20 6.18
CA SER A 172 -7.02 -3.72 7.49
C SER A 172 -6.05 -2.72 8.11
N LEU A 173 -4.73 -2.96 8.03
CA LEU A 173 -3.73 -2.02 8.52
C LEU A 173 -3.73 -0.70 7.74
N LEU A 174 -3.80 -0.74 6.40
CA LEU A 174 -3.88 0.49 5.58
C LEU A 174 -5.13 1.31 5.93
N SER A 175 -6.26 0.64 6.12
CA SER A 175 -7.52 1.24 6.56
C SER A 175 -7.39 1.91 7.95
N MET A 176 -6.76 1.23 8.92
CA MET A 176 -6.46 1.81 10.24
C MET A 176 -5.61 3.07 10.12
N ILE A 177 -4.59 3.06 9.25
CA ILE A 177 -3.72 4.22 9.02
C ILE A 177 -4.50 5.39 8.42
N ILE A 178 -5.35 5.16 7.40
CA ILE A 178 -6.13 6.24 6.77
C ILE A 178 -7.03 6.94 7.78
N ARG A 179 -7.70 6.18 8.66
CA ARG A 179 -8.55 6.75 9.71
C ARG A 179 -7.76 7.44 10.81
N GLY A 180 -6.67 6.82 11.26
CA GLY A 180 -5.92 7.23 12.44
C GLY A 180 -4.86 8.30 12.20
N THR A 181 -4.49 8.55 10.95
CA THR A 181 -3.38 9.47 10.66
C THR A 181 -3.73 10.95 10.82
N GLU A 182 -2.73 11.72 11.24
CA GLU A 182 -2.79 13.19 11.31
C GLU A 182 -2.48 13.89 9.96
N ALA A 183 -2.20 13.14 8.89
CA ALA A 183 -1.98 13.73 7.57
C ALA A 183 -3.22 14.52 7.10
N ASP A 184 -2.97 15.61 6.39
CA ASP A 184 -4.02 16.48 5.84
C ASP A 184 -4.85 15.74 4.79
N VAL A 185 -4.19 14.89 3.98
CA VAL A 185 -4.78 14.14 2.88
C VAL A 185 -4.17 12.74 2.81
N SER A 186 -4.99 11.73 2.53
CA SER A 186 -4.53 10.40 2.16
C SER A 186 -4.71 10.19 0.65
N VAL A 187 -3.73 9.59 -0.01
CA VAL A 187 -3.86 9.10 -1.38
C VAL A 187 -3.56 7.61 -1.36
N LEU A 188 -4.49 6.80 -1.86
CA LEU A 188 -4.37 5.35 -1.86
C LEU A 188 -4.38 4.83 -3.29
N ALA A 189 -3.34 4.10 -3.68
CA ALA A 189 -3.28 3.36 -4.94
C ALA A 189 -3.54 1.87 -4.69
N LEU A 190 -4.55 1.31 -5.34
CA LEU A 190 -4.88 -0.12 -5.34
C LEU A 190 -4.57 -0.70 -6.73
N ILE A 191 -3.45 -1.40 -6.85
CA ILE A 191 -2.84 -1.84 -8.11
C ILE A 191 -2.81 -3.36 -8.15
N GLY A 192 -3.42 -3.94 -9.19
CA GLY A 192 -3.41 -5.37 -9.44
C GLY A 192 -4.17 -6.21 -8.41
N GLU A 193 -5.03 -5.59 -7.62
CA GLU A 193 -5.97 -6.26 -6.73
C GLU A 193 -7.23 -6.70 -7.50
N ARG A 194 -7.98 -7.65 -6.94
CA ARG A 194 -9.23 -8.12 -7.55
C ARG A 194 -10.34 -7.09 -7.33
N GLY A 195 -11.20 -6.88 -8.32
CA GLY A 195 -12.28 -5.87 -8.23
C GLY A 195 -13.21 -6.05 -7.02
N ARG A 196 -13.51 -7.30 -6.62
CA ARG A 196 -14.29 -7.57 -5.41
C ARG A 196 -13.58 -7.11 -4.12
N GLU A 197 -12.26 -7.29 -4.05
CA GLU A 197 -11.44 -6.97 -2.88
C GLU A 197 -11.27 -5.45 -2.78
N VAL A 198 -11.17 -4.76 -3.91
CA VAL A 198 -11.21 -3.29 -3.96
C VAL A 198 -12.53 -2.76 -3.43
N ARG A 199 -13.66 -3.30 -3.89
CA ARG A 199 -14.99 -2.84 -3.47
C ARG A 199 -15.20 -3.08 -1.97
N GLU A 200 -14.89 -4.29 -1.49
CA GLU A 200 -14.98 -4.64 -0.07
C GLU A 200 -14.11 -3.70 0.79
N PHE A 201 -12.89 -3.41 0.34
CA PHE A 201 -12.02 -2.47 1.03
C PHE A 201 -12.62 -1.05 1.09
N ILE A 202 -13.14 -0.51 -0.01
CA ILE A 202 -13.67 0.86 -0.03
C ILE A 202 -14.95 0.96 0.82
N GLU A 203 -15.89 0.02 0.66
CA GLU A 203 -17.20 0.07 1.30
C GLU A 203 -17.17 -0.33 2.78
N HIS A 204 -16.39 -1.36 3.15
CA HIS A 204 -16.40 -1.93 4.50
C HIS A 204 -15.18 -1.55 5.32
N ASP A 205 -13.98 -1.70 4.77
CA ASP A 205 -12.77 -1.44 5.55
C ASP A 205 -12.53 0.05 5.70
N LEU A 206 -12.51 0.82 4.61
CA LEU A 206 -12.23 2.25 4.62
C LEU A 206 -13.46 3.04 5.11
N GLY A 207 -14.62 2.72 4.54
CA GLY A 207 -15.90 3.34 4.86
C GLY A 207 -15.99 4.81 4.39
N PRO A 208 -17.16 5.43 4.57
CA PRO A 208 -17.40 6.80 4.11
C PRO A 208 -16.51 7.84 4.80
N GLU A 209 -16.25 7.68 6.10
CA GLU A 209 -15.41 8.61 6.87
C GLU A 209 -13.95 8.57 6.42
N GLY A 210 -13.42 7.37 6.16
CA GLY A 210 -12.06 7.21 5.63
C GLY A 210 -11.94 7.74 4.20
N LEU A 211 -12.96 7.50 3.37
CA LEU A 211 -12.98 7.96 1.98
C LEU A 211 -13.04 9.49 1.88
N GLN A 212 -13.80 10.18 2.73
CA GLN A 212 -13.93 11.66 2.70
C GLN A 212 -12.60 12.41 2.75
N ARG A 213 -11.57 11.82 3.36
CA ARG A 213 -10.22 12.40 3.48
C ARG A 213 -9.18 11.74 2.57
N ALA A 214 -9.64 10.88 1.66
CA ALA A 214 -8.80 10.11 0.78
C ALA A 214 -9.13 10.36 -0.70
N VAL A 215 -8.11 10.22 -1.55
CA VAL A 215 -8.30 10.00 -2.99
C VAL A 215 -7.86 8.56 -3.28
N VAL A 216 -8.74 7.77 -3.89
CA VAL A 216 -8.43 6.36 -4.20
C VAL A 216 -8.21 6.21 -5.70
N VAL A 217 -7.07 5.65 -6.10
CA VAL A 217 -6.74 5.33 -7.50
C VAL A 217 -6.69 3.82 -7.65
N VAL A 218 -7.49 3.28 -8.56
CA VAL A 218 -7.68 1.83 -8.72
C VAL A 218 -7.24 1.41 -10.12
N ALA A 219 -6.40 0.37 -10.18
CA ALA A 219 -6.21 -0.41 -11.39
C ALA A 219 -6.23 -1.90 -11.05
N THR A 220 -7.29 -2.61 -11.46
CA THR A 220 -7.50 -4.01 -11.10
C THR A 220 -6.60 -4.98 -11.88
N SER A 221 -6.50 -6.22 -11.40
CA SER A 221 -5.61 -7.25 -11.99
C SER A 221 -5.89 -7.60 -13.45
N ASP A 222 -7.12 -7.41 -13.91
CA ASP A 222 -7.61 -7.71 -15.26
C ASP A 222 -7.34 -6.57 -16.26
N GLN A 223 -6.98 -5.37 -15.79
CA GLN A 223 -6.66 -4.25 -16.66
C GLN A 223 -5.26 -4.40 -17.30
N PRO A 224 -4.98 -3.75 -18.44
CA PRO A 224 -3.69 -3.81 -19.11
C PRO A 224 -2.52 -3.38 -18.22
N ALA A 225 -1.33 -3.97 -18.43
CA ALA A 225 -0.14 -3.66 -17.64
C ALA A 225 0.24 -2.18 -17.65
N LEU A 226 0.04 -1.48 -18.77
CA LEU A 226 0.25 -0.03 -18.86
C LEU A 226 -0.65 0.76 -17.91
N VAL A 227 -1.93 0.40 -17.80
CA VAL A 227 -2.87 1.06 -16.89
C VAL A 227 -2.46 0.82 -15.43
N ARG A 228 -2.08 -0.41 -15.10
CA ARG A 228 -1.57 -0.76 -13.75
C ARG A 228 -0.27 -0.01 -13.40
N LYS A 229 0.66 0.12 -14.36
CA LYS A 229 1.89 0.94 -14.22
C LYS A 229 1.51 2.41 -13.98
N ARG A 230 0.62 2.95 -14.83
CA ARG A 230 0.23 4.36 -14.82
C ARG A 230 -0.50 4.75 -13.54
N ALA A 231 -1.35 3.88 -12.99
CA ALA A 231 -2.06 4.10 -11.73
C ALA A 231 -1.14 4.50 -10.57
N ALA A 232 0.04 3.86 -10.47
CA ALA A 232 1.05 4.23 -9.47
C ALA A 232 1.48 5.69 -9.62
N PHE A 233 1.82 6.10 -10.84
CA PHE A 233 2.26 7.46 -11.13
C PHE A 233 1.13 8.49 -11.03
N VAL A 234 -0.11 8.14 -11.38
CA VAL A 234 -1.29 8.99 -11.18
C VAL A 234 -1.49 9.28 -9.70
N ALA A 235 -1.47 8.25 -8.85
CA ALA A 235 -1.59 8.44 -7.40
C ALA A 235 -0.45 9.28 -6.83
N THR A 236 0.80 9.00 -7.23
CA THR A 236 1.95 9.83 -6.86
C THR A 236 1.78 11.27 -7.30
N ARG A 237 1.28 11.52 -8.52
CA ARG A 237 1.09 12.87 -9.05
C ARG A 237 0.01 13.65 -8.31
N ILE A 238 -1.08 12.99 -7.94
CA ILE A 238 -2.12 13.57 -7.08
C ILE A 238 -1.52 13.97 -5.72
N ALA A 239 -0.73 13.08 -5.11
CA ALA A 239 -0.06 13.36 -3.83
C ALA A 239 0.93 14.52 -3.92
N GLU A 240 1.70 14.61 -5.01
CA GLU A 240 2.59 15.75 -5.29
C GLU A 240 1.83 17.06 -5.39
N TRP A 241 0.70 17.08 -6.08
CA TRP A 241 -0.09 18.30 -6.18
C TRP A 241 -0.54 18.81 -4.80
N PHE A 242 -1.05 17.93 -3.93
CA PHE A 242 -1.42 18.31 -2.57
C PHE A 242 -0.21 18.78 -1.74
N ARG A 243 0.93 18.08 -1.85
CA ARG A 243 2.20 18.51 -1.22
C ARG A 243 2.59 19.91 -1.67
N ASP A 244 2.49 20.19 -2.96
CA ASP A 244 2.83 21.48 -3.55
C ASP A 244 1.84 22.59 -3.13
N GLN A 245 0.64 22.23 -2.66
CA GLN A 245 -0.28 23.12 -1.92
C GLN A 245 0.08 23.29 -0.43
N GLY A 246 1.24 22.79 0.01
CA GLY A 246 1.73 22.87 1.38
C GLY A 246 1.16 21.80 2.33
N LYS A 247 0.49 20.76 1.82
CA LYS A 247 -0.12 19.71 2.65
C LYS A 247 0.87 18.61 3.02
N ASN A 248 0.61 17.96 4.16
CA ASN A 248 1.24 16.71 4.53
C ASN A 248 0.34 15.56 4.06
N VAL A 249 0.87 14.72 3.18
CA VAL A 249 0.12 13.68 2.48
C VAL A 249 0.63 12.32 2.91
N ASN A 250 -0.28 11.39 3.21
CA ASN A 250 0.05 9.98 3.27
C ASN A 250 -0.26 9.32 1.94
N LEU A 251 0.78 8.92 1.20
CA LEU A 251 0.64 8.12 -0.01
C LEU A 251 0.79 6.65 0.33
N MET A 252 -0.28 5.88 0.22
CA MET A 252 -0.26 4.43 0.37
C MET A 252 -0.36 3.78 -1.00
N MET A 253 0.51 2.81 -1.27
CA MET A 253 0.52 2.10 -2.54
C MET A 253 0.48 0.59 -2.30
N ASP A 254 -0.60 -0.02 -2.75
CA ASP A 254 -0.86 -1.44 -2.63
C ASP A 254 -1.02 -2.10 -4.01
N SER A 255 0.03 -2.64 -4.62
CA SER A 255 1.38 -2.86 -4.09
C SER A 255 2.49 -2.54 -5.08
N LEU A 256 3.69 -2.30 -4.55
CA LEU A 256 4.91 -2.22 -5.38
C LEU A 256 5.19 -3.52 -6.12
N THR A 257 4.84 -4.67 -5.55
CA THR A 257 4.98 -5.96 -6.24
C THR A 257 4.12 -6.00 -7.50
N ARG A 258 2.85 -5.57 -7.42
CA ARG A 258 1.96 -5.52 -8.59
C ARG A 258 2.41 -4.50 -9.62
N PHE A 259 2.94 -3.36 -9.19
CA PHE A 259 3.59 -2.38 -10.06
C PHE A 259 4.80 -2.99 -10.79
N ALA A 260 5.71 -3.63 -10.06
CA ALA A 260 6.90 -4.28 -10.62
C ALA A 260 6.55 -5.41 -11.59
N MET A 261 5.51 -6.21 -11.28
CA MET A 261 4.99 -7.24 -12.17
C MET A 261 4.41 -6.65 -13.46
N ALA A 262 3.73 -5.51 -13.39
CA ALA A 262 3.25 -4.79 -14.58
C ALA A 262 4.43 -4.31 -15.45
N GLN A 263 5.47 -3.74 -14.84
CA GLN A 263 6.69 -3.35 -15.58
C GLN A 263 7.42 -4.57 -16.16
N ARG A 264 7.41 -5.72 -15.47
CA ARG A 264 7.95 -6.98 -16.00
C ARG A 264 7.22 -7.41 -17.28
N GLU A 265 5.89 -7.38 -17.26
CA GLU A 265 5.06 -7.71 -18.43
C GLU A 265 5.35 -6.78 -19.60
N ILE A 266 5.46 -5.47 -19.35
CA ILE A 266 5.79 -4.46 -20.37
C ILE A 266 7.19 -4.69 -20.94
N GLY A 267 8.21 -4.85 -20.10
CA GLY A 267 9.59 -5.02 -20.55
C GLY A 267 9.77 -6.31 -21.37
N LEU A 268 9.16 -7.42 -20.94
CA LEU A 268 9.19 -8.68 -21.69
C LEU A 268 8.48 -8.55 -23.05
N ALA A 269 7.34 -7.85 -23.09
CA ALA A 269 6.60 -7.58 -24.32
C ALA A 269 7.39 -6.66 -25.27
N ALA A 270 8.18 -5.73 -24.71
CA ALA A 270 9.11 -4.87 -25.44
C ALA A 270 10.40 -5.60 -25.91
N GLY A 271 10.59 -6.86 -25.52
CA GLY A 271 11.75 -7.68 -25.91
C GLY A 271 12.97 -7.56 -24.98
N GLU A 272 12.82 -6.98 -23.79
CA GLU A 272 13.90 -6.98 -22.79
C GLU A 272 14.22 -8.40 -22.30
N VAL A 273 15.50 -8.72 -22.19
CA VAL A 273 15.95 -9.99 -21.61
C VAL A 273 15.81 -9.92 -20.09
N PRO A 274 15.13 -10.88 -19.43
CA PRO A 274 15.05 -10.90 -17.98
C PRO A 274 16.42 -11.19 -17.36
N ALA A 275 16.81 -10.40 -16.36
CA ALA A 275 18.09 -10.54 -15.67
C ALA A 275 17.92 -11.24 -14.32
N THR A 276 17.46 -10.52 -13.30
CA THR A 276 17.37 -11.03 -11.93
C THR A 276 16.04 -11.72 -11.69
N ARG A 277 16.06 -13.06 -11.56
CA ARG A 277 14.87 -13.88 -11.24
C ARG A 277 13.64 -13.55 -12.10
N GLY A 278 13.85 -13.34 -13.39
CA GLY A 278 12.76 -13.10 -14.34
C GLY A 278 12.33 -11.64 -14.51
N TYR A 279 12.92 -10.69 -13.78
CA TYR A 279 12.63 -9.26 -13.96
C TYR A 279 13.60 -8.59 -14.95
N PRO A 280 13.10 -7.76 -15.88
CA PRO A 280 13.93 -6.99 -16.80
C PRO A 280 14.64 -5.84 -16.07
N PRO A 281 15.79 -5.34 -16.60
CA PRO A 281 16.52 -4.21 -16.02
C PRO A 281 15.69 -2.94 -15.86
N SER A 282 14.75 -2.68 -16.78
CA SER A 282 13.87 -1.50 -16.71
C SER A 282 13.04 -1.42 -15.43
N MET A 283 12.68 -2.55 -14.83
CA MET A 283 11.94 -2.59 -13.56
C MET A 283 12.77 -1.96 -12.43
N PHE A 284 14.04 -2.35 -12.31
CA PHE A 284 14.95 -1.83 -11.28
C PHE A 284 15.29 -0.35 -11.49
N GLY A 285 15.33 0.13 -12.74
CA GLY A 285 15.49 1.54 -13.05
C GLY A 285 14.23 2.38 -12.79
N LEU A 286 13.04 1.76 -12.83
CA LEU A 286 11.76 2.44 -12.67
C LEU A 286 11.38 2.63 -11.19
N LEU A 287 11.68 1.67 -10.32
CA LEU A 287 11.36 1.74 -8.90
C LEU A 287 11.91 3.01 -8.22
N PRO A 288 13.21 3.38 -8.35
CA PRO A 288 13.72 4.62 -7.79
C PRO A 288 13.00 5.86 -8.33
N LYS A 289 12.68 5.90 -9.63
CA LYS A 289 11.97 7.03 -10.25
C LYS A 289 10.59 7.26 -9.65
N LEU A 290 9.90 6.19 -9.27
CA LEU A 290 8.62 6.29 -8.57
C LEU A 290 8.81 6.68 -7.10
N LEU A 291 9.70 6.00 -6.38
CA LEU A 291 9.83 6.14 -4.92
C LEU A 291 10.49 7.46 -4.49
N GLU A 292 11.40 8.01 -5.29
CA GLU A 292 12.06 9.31 -5.01
C GLU A 292 11.14 10.52 -5.17
N ARG A 293 9.96 10.36 -5.79
CA ARG A 293 8.96 11.42 -5.92
C ARG A 293 8.22 11.71 -4.61
N ALA A 294 8.11 10.69 -3.74
CA ALA A 294 7.68 10.87 -2.36
C ALA A 294 8.83 11.40 -1.49
N GLY A 295 8.49 12.15 -0.45
CA GLY A 295 9.47 12.75 0.43
C GLY A 295 9.01 14.07 1.04
N ALA A 296 9.78 14.59 1.97
CA ALA A 296 9.66 15.98 2.41
C ALA A 296 10.11 16.92 1.27
N ALA A 297 9.41 18.03 1.08
CA ALA A 297 9.83 19.09 0.15
C ALA A 297 10.14 20.38 0.94
N GLU A 298 10.38 21.49 0.24
CA GLU A 298 10.49 22.81 0.89
C GLU A 298 9.17 23.21 1.58
N HIS A 299 8.04 22.82 0.97
CA HIS A 299 6.70 23.00 1.49
C HIS A 299 5.90 21.70 1.36
N GLY A 300 5.17 21.33 2.41
CA GLY A 300 4.44 20.07 2.48
C GLY A 300 5.37 18.83 2.56
N SER A 301 4.75 17.66 2.65
CA SER A 301 5.47 16.39 2.61
C SER A 301 4.60 15.27 2.05
N ILE A 302 5.23 14.24 1.48
CA ILE A 302 4.58 12.97 1.17
C ILE A 302 5.26 11.87 1.99
N THR A 303 4.56 11.37 3.01
CA THR A 303 4.95 10.16 3.72
C THR A 303 4.43 8.96 2.92
N GLY A 304 5.35 8.14 2.42
CA GLY A 304 5.04 7.02 1.53
C GLY A 304 4.99 5.68 2.25
N LEU A 305 3.89 4.94 2.13
CA LEU A 305 3.66 3.62 2.70
C LEU A 305 3.45 2.62 1.55
N TYR A 306 4.45 1.80 1.28
CA TYR A 306 4.49 0.97 0.08
C TYR A 306 4.40 -0.50 0.46
N THR A 307 3.30 -1.18 0.13
CA THR A 307 3.20 -2.61 0.41
C THR A 307 4.03 -3.41 -0.58
N VAL A 308 4.66 -4.47 -0.09
CA VAL A 308 5.41 -5.44 -0.87
C VAL A 308 4.92 -6.81 -0.46
N LEU A 309 4.47 -7.58 -1.46
CA LEU A 309 4.05 -8.96 -1.27
C LEU A 309 5.29 -9.83 -1.12
N VAL A 310 5.46 -10.44 0.06
CA VAL A 310 6.48 -11.47 0.30
C VAL A 310 5.83 -12.84 0.18
N GLU A 311 6.13 -13.56 -0.91
CA GLU A 311 5.64 -14.92 -1.10
C GLU A 311 6.38 -15.88 -0.16
N GLY A 312 5.64 -16.66 0.63
CA GLY A 312 6.23 -17.66 1.53
C GLY A 312 7.16 -17.10 2.61
N ASP A 313 6.98 -15.83 2.99
CA ASP A 313 7.87 -15.09 3.91
C ASP A 313 9.32 -14.95 3.40
N ASP A 314 9.58 -15.16 2.10
CA ASP A 314 10.89 -14.91 1.50
C ASP A 314 11.09 -13.40 1.30
N MET A 315 11.70 -12.77 2.30
CA MET A 315 12.11 -11.36 2.25
C MET A 315 13.18 -11.08 1.17
N ASN A 316 13.74 -12.12 0.54
CA ASN A 316 14.74 -11.97 -0.50
C ASN A 316 14.13 -11.89 -1.90
N ASP A 317 12.81 -11.77 -2.10
CA ASP A 317 12.25 -11.47 -3.44
C ASP A 317 12.93 -10.23 -4.06
N PRO A 318 13.22 -10.18 -5.39
CA PRO A 318 13.91 -9.05 -6.01
C PRO A 318 13.24 -7.69 -5.79
N VAL A 319 11.91 -7.65 -5.71
CA VAL A 319 11.16 -6.41 -5.47
C VAL A 319 11.34 -6.00 -4.01
N GLY A 320 11.22 -6.94 -3.07
CA GLY A 320 11.43 -6.68 -1.65
C GLY A 320 12.85 -6.21 -1.32
N ASP A 321 13.86 -6.84 -1.92
CA ASP A 321 15.25 -6.44 -1.72
C ASP A 321 15.55 -5.04 -2.29
N THR A 322 15.07 -4.77 -3.51
CA THR A 322 15.20 -3.45 -4.14
C THR A 322 14.44 -2.37 -3.35
N ALA A 323 13.24 -2.67 -2.88
CA ALA A 323 12.46 -1.75 -2.06
C ALA A 323 13.20 -1.45 -0.73
N ARG A 324 13.75 -2.46 -0.05
CA ARG A 324 14.51 -2.27 1.20
C ARG A 324 15.79 -1.43 1.01
N SER A 325 16.40 -1.47 -0.18
CA SER A 325 17.60 -0.67 -0.46
C SER A 325 17.28 0.80 -0.70
N ILE A 326 16.12 1.10 -1.29
CA ILE A 326 15.67 2.47 -1.64
C ILE A 326 14.92 3.14 -0.46
N LEU A 327 14.09 2.39 0.25
CA LEU A 327 13.20 2.92 1.29
C LEU A 327 13.93 3.21 2.61
N ASP A 328 13.34 4.09 3.41
CA ASP A 328 13.88 4.60 4.67
C ASP A 328 13.49 3.72 5.87
N GLY A 329 13.03 2.50 5.64
CA GLY A 329 12.57 1.56 6.65
C GLY A 329 11.60 0.51 6.09
N HIS A 330 11.20 -0.43 6.94
CA HIS A 330 10.12 -1.36 6.64
C HIS A 330 9.39 -1.86 7.91
N VAL A 331 8.14 -2.24 7.72
CA VAL A 331 7.27 -2.92 8.68
C VAL A 331 7.01 -4.32 8.16
N THR A 332 7.21 -5.34 8.98
CA THR A 332 6.97 -6.74 8.62
C THR A 332 5.66 -7.20 9.24
N LEU A 333 4.78 -7.77 8.42
CA LEU A 333 3.53 -8.40 8.87
C LEU A 333 3.69 -9.92 8.93
N SER A 334 3.50 -10.49 10.11
CA SER A 334 3.76 -11.89 10.41
C SER A 334 2.52 -12.77 10.26
N ARG A 335 2.65 -13.84 9.48
CA ARG A 335 1.65 -14.90 9.39
C ARG A 335 1.46 -15.63 10.73
N SER A 336 2.53 -15.77 11.51
CA SER A 336 2.48 -16.42 12.83
C SER A 336 1.59 -15.63 13.80
N LEU A 337 1.69 -14.29 13.78
CA LEU A 337 0.80 -13.42 14.55
C LEU A 337 -0.66 -13.53 14.06
N ALA A 338 -0.86 -13.59 12.74
CA ALA A 338 -2.20 -13.77 12.15
C ALA A 338 -2.86 -15.08 12.62
N SER A 339 -2.14 -16.20 12.60
CA SER A 339 -2.66 -17.50 13.06
C SER A 339 -3.00 -17.54 14.55
N GLN A 340 -2.41 -16.65 15.35
CA GLN A 340 -2.68 -16.51 16.78
C GLN A 340 -3.79 -15.50 17.08
N GLY A 341 -4.43 -14.92 16.05
CA GLY A 341 -5.43 -13.87 16.22
C GLY A 341 -4.86 -12.56 16.75
N HIS A 342 -3.55 -12.31 16.58
CA HIS A 342 -2.91 -11.06 16.99
C HIS A 342 -2.99 -10.03 15.87
N PHE A 343 -3.86 -9.02 16.01
CA PHE A 343 -4.02 -7.94 15.04
C PHE A 343 -3.79 -6.55 15.67
N PRO A 344 -3.10 -5.62 14.98
CA PRO A 344 -2.41 -5.82 13.70
C PRO A 344 -1.22 -6.80 13.84
N THR A 345 -0.84 -7.43 12.73
CA THR A 345 0.16 -8.53 12.70
C THR A 345 1.59 -8.02 12.59
N ILE A 346 1.89 -6.88 13.19
CA ILE A 346 3.19 -6.22 13.08
C ILE A 346 4.24 -6.96 13.90
N GLU A 347 5.24 -7.52 13.23
CA GLU A 347 6.41 -8.11 13.87
C GLU A 347 7.44 -7.01 14.17
N VAL A 348 7.41 -6.52 15.42
CA VAL A 348 8.20 -5.35 15.84
C VAL A 348 9.70 -5.61 15.72
N LEU A 349 10.15 -6.82 16.07
CA LEU A 349 11.59 -7.14 16.08
C LEU A 349 12.17 -7.18 14.67
N ASP A 350 11.36 -7.57 13.69
CA ASP A 350 11.74 -7.67 12.28
C ASP A 350 11.31 -6.43 11.47
N SER A 351 10.96 -5.35 12.17
CA SER A 351 10.59 -4.05 11.60
C SER A 351 11.58 -2.96 12.00
N VAL A 352 11.82 -2.00 11.11
CA VAL A 352 12.80 -0.92 11.30
C VAL A 352 12.33 0.39 10.68
N SER A 353 12.49 1.49 11.42
CA SER A 353 12.41 2.85 10.88
C SER A 353 13.79 3.50 10.99
N ARG A 354 14.40 3.88 9.85
CA ARG A 354 15.75 4.47 9.85
C ARG A 354 15.77 5.90 10.37
N VAL A 355 14.62 6.56 10.42
CA VAL A 355 14.49 7.93 10.94
C VAL A 355 14.06 7.97 12.40
N ALA A 356 13.84 6.82 13.06
CA ALA A 356 13.32 6.75 14.43
C ALA A 356 14.08 7.68 15.39
N GLY A 357 15.42 7.66 15.37
CA GLY A 357 16.24 8.51 16.23
C GLY A 357 16.17 10.02 15.92
N ALA A 358 15.70 10.40 14.74
CA ALA A 358 15.50 11.80 14.35
C ALA A 358 14.10 12.33 14.71
N VAL A 359 13.13 11.43 14.96
CA VAL A 359 11.72 11.79 15.23
C VAL A 359 11.25 11.42 16.64
N THR A 360 12.13 10.86 17.46
CA THR A 360 11.86 10.51 18.87
C THR A 360 12.90 11.10 19.80
N ASP A 361 12.48 11.43 21.02
CA ASP A 361 13.38 11.90 22.09
C ASP A 361 14.10 10.76 22.82
N ASP A 362 15.09 11.09 23.65
CA ASP A 362 15.91 10.10 24.37
C ASP A 362 15.09 9.20 25.30
N HIS A 363 14.00 9.72 25.88
CA HIS A 363 13.14 8.98 26.78
C HIS A 363 12.30 7.96 26.00
N GLN A 364 11.68 8.38 24.89
CA GLN A 364 10.98 7.51 23.94
C GLN A 364 11.90 6.40 23.42
N GLN A 365 13.12 6.76 23.00
CA GLN A 365 14.11 5.79 22.55
C GLN A 365 14.48 4.78 23.64
N SER A 366 14.54 5.21 24.91
CA SER A 366 14.77 4.29 26.04
C SER A 366 13.63 3.29 26.19
N LEU A 367 12.37 3.74 26.16
CA LEU A 367 11.20 2.87 26.24
C LEU A 367 11.16 1.86 25.08
N MET A 368 11.48 2.31 23.87
CA MET A 368 11.55 1.44 22.68
C MET A 368 12.59 0.33 22.86
N ARG A 369 13.79 0.68 23.32
CA ARG A 369 14.88 -0.30 23.56
C ARG A 369 14.48 -1.32 24.61
N GLU A 370 13.86 -0.85 25.69
CA GLU A 370 13.42 -1.72 26.79
C GLU A 370 12.34 -2.70 26.33
N LEU A 371 11.28 -2.24 25.66
CA LEU A 371 10.23 -3.15 25.19
C LEU A 371 10.75 -4.13 24.13
N ARG A 372 11.61 -3.68 23.20
CA ARG A 372 12.26 -4.58 22.23
C ARG A 372 13.13 -5.64 22.90
N ALA A 373 13.85 -5.28 23.97
CA ALA A 373 14.66 -6.24 24.73
C ALA A 373 13.79 -7.32 25.39
N LEU A 374 12.63 -6.94 25.94
CA LEU A 374 11.68 -7.89 26.51
C LEU A 374 11.07 -8.80 25.45
N LEU A 375 10.67 -8.26 24.30
CA LEU A 375 10.17 -9.05 23.16
C LEU A 375 11.23 -10.06 22.69
N ALA A 376 12.49 -9.64 22.56
CA ALA A 376 13.58 -10.51 22.15
C ALA A 376 13.85 -11.62 23.17
N ALA A 377 13.92 -11.27 24.46
CA ALA A 377 14.14 -12.23 25.54
C ALA A 377 13.02 -13.28 25.62
N TYR A 378 11.76 -12.85 25.45
CA TYR A 378 10.64 -13.80 25.37
C TYR A 378 10.77 -14.71 24.14
N ARG A 379 11.07 -14.15 22.97
CA ARG A 379 11.21 -14.91 21.71
C ARG A 379 12.31 -15.98 21.81
N GLU A 380 13.45 -15.66 22.42
CA GLU A 380 14.56 -16.60 22.60
C GLU A 380 14.25 -17.73 23.59
N ALA A 381 13.42 -17.47 24.61
CA ALA A 381 13.07 -18.45 25.64
C ALA A 381 11.76 -19.20 25.36
N ARG A 382 11.01 -18.81 24.33
CA ARG A 382 9.64 -19.29 24.04
C ARG A 382 9.52 -20.80 24.07
N ASP A 383 10.37 -21.51 23.33
CA ASP A 383 10.32 -22.98 23.23
C ASP A 383 10.50 -23.65 24.60
N LEU A 384 11.40 -23.11 25.44
CA LEU A 384 11.65 -23.62 26.80
C LEU A 384 10.48 -23.33 27.74
N ILE A 385 9.81 -22.20 27.56
CA ILE A 385 8.62 -21.82 28.34
C ILE A 385 7.45 -22.73 27.98
N GLU A 386 7.20 -22.95 26.69
CA GLU A 386 6.08 -23.76 26.18
C GLU A 386 6.17 -25.23 26.61
N ILE A 387 7.39 -25.79 26.69
CA ILE A 387 7.60 -27.15 27.21
C ILE A 387 7.71 -27.23 28.75
N GLY A 388 7.62 -26.10 29.46
CA GLY A 388 7.74 -26.02 30.92
C GLY A 388 9.15 -26.26 31.47
N ALA A 389 10.18 -26.16 30.63
CA ALA A 389 11.59 -26.36 31.02
C ALA A 389 12.25 -25.08 31.56
N TYR A 390 11.66 -23.90 31.32
CA TYR A 390 12.17 -22.63 31.85
C TYR A 390 11.97 -22.55 33.37
N LYS A 391 13.03 -22.19 34.10
CA LYS A 391 13.01 -22.02 35.56
C LYS A 391 13.02 -20.53 35.91
N PRO A 392 12.02 -20.02 36.66
CA PRO A 392 12.03 -18.66 37.15
C PRO A 392 13.30 -18.31 37.92
N GLY A 393 13.81 -17.09 37.76
CA GLY A 393 15.03 -16.59 38.39
C GLY A 393 16.33 -16.94 37.66
N ALA A 394 16.27 -17.70 36.57
CA ALA A 394 17.44 -18.04 35.76
C ALA A 394 17.94 -16.86 34.91
N ASN A 395 17.03 -15.98 34.48
CA ASN A 395 17.36 -14.79 33.72
C ASN A 395 16.34 -13.67 34.01
N PRO A 396 16.72 -12.61 34.75
CA PRO A 396 15.80 -11.55 35.16
C PRO A 396 15.07 -10.86 34.00
N THR A 397 15.70 -10.77 32.82
CA THR A 397 15.08 -10.17 31.63
C THR A 397 13.99 -11.08 31.06
N VAL A 398 14.25 -12.40 30.99
CA VAL A 398 13.24 -13.36 30.54
C VAL A 398 12.11 -13.47 31.57
N ASP A 399 12.43 -13.49 32.87
CA ASP A 399 11.43 -13.48 33.94
C ASP A 399 10.48 -12.28 33.79
N ARG A 400 11.04 -11.07 33.60
CA ARG A 400 10.24 -9.86 33.36
C ARG A 400 9.46 -9.92 32.06
N ALA A 401 10.05 -10.45 30.99
CA ALA A 401 9.39 -10.59 29.71
C ALA A 401 8.19 -11.55 29.76
N VAL A 402 8.32 -12.66 30.50
CA VAL A 402 7.23 -13.60 30.77
C VAL A 402 6.14 -12.93 31.62
N ALA A 403 6.53 -12.23 32.68
CA ALA A 403 5.58 -11.56 33.59
C ALA A 403 4.74 -10.48 32.88
N LEU A 404 5.35 -9.75 31.93
CA LEU A 404 4.68 -8.69 31.18
C LEU A 404 4.07 -9.16 29.86
N HIS A 405 4.22 -10.44 29.47
CA HIS A 405 3.91 -10.90 28.11
C HIS A 405 2.48 -10.59 27.66
N ASP A 406 1.49 -10.87 28.51
CA ASP A 406 0.08 -10.62 28.19
C ASP A 406 -0.22 -9.13 28.04
N GLN A 407 0.41 -8.29 28.85
CA GLN A 407 0.24 -6.83 28.80
C GLN A 407 0.92 -6.26 27.55
N ILE A 408 2.09 -6.79 27.18
CA ILE A 408 2.80 -6.43 25.95
C ILE A 408 1.94 -6.80 24.74
N ASN A 409 1.39 -8.01 24.70
CA ASN A 409 0.48 -8.43 23.63
C ASN A 409 -0.78 -7.56 23.58
N ALA A 410 -1.37 -7.21 24.72
CA ALA A 410 -2.51 -6.32 24.79
C ALA A 410 -2.18 -4.91 24.27
N PHE A 411 -0.96 -4.41 24.53
CA PHE A 411 -0.49 -3.14 23.99
C PHE A 411 -0.28 -3.19 22.47
N LEU A 412 0.30 -4.28 21.95
CA LEU A 412 0.58 -4.44 20.51
C LEU A 412 -0.66 -4.74 19.68
N ARG A 413 -1.68 -5.38 20.27
CA ARG A 413 -2.98 -5.60 19.64
C ARG A 413 -3.78 -4.31 19.63
N GLN A 414 -4.49 -4.05 18.54
CA GLN A 414 -5.35 -2.88 18.39
C GLN A 414 -6.51 -3.22 17.46
N SER A 415 -7.74 -2.85 17.86
CA SER A 415 -8.94 -3.06 17.03
C SER A 415 -8.95 -2.11 15.83
N MET A 416 -9.59 -2.50 14.71
CA MET A 416 -9.67 -1.68 13.50
C MET A 416 -10.37 -0.32 13.72
N ASN A 417 -11.27 -0.25 14.69
CA ASN A 417 -12.01 0.95 15.05
C ASN A 417 -11.39 1.70 16.24
N GLU A 418 -10.29 1.19 16.79
CA GLU A 418 -9.55 1.86 17.85
C GLU A 418 -8.46 2.72 17.21
N THR A 419 -8.35 3.98 17.64
CA THR A 419 -7.26 4.88 17.27
C THR A 419 -6.78 5.59 18.53
N ASP A 420 -5.46 5.63 18.74
CA ASP A 420 -4.89 6.42 19.82
C ASP A 420 -4.55 7.83 19.32
N ALA A 421 -4.81 8.84 20.15
CA ALA A 421 -4.37 10.20 19.89
C ALA A 421 -2.84 10.32 20.04
N PRO A 422 -2.21 11.32 19.40
CA PRO A 422 -0.77 11.57 19.55
C PRO A 422 -0.36 11.63 21.03
N GLY A 423 0.72 10.94 21.38
CA GLY A 423 1.25 10.88 22.76
C GLY A 423 0.58 9.86 23.68
N VAL A 424 -0.69 9.47 23.46
CA VAL A 424 -1.39 8.46 24.28
C VAL A 424 -0.70 7.10 24.18
N ALA A 425 -0.27 6.71 22.97
CA ALA A 425 0.46 5.46 22.76
C ALA A 425 1.78 5.41 23.57
N TRP A 426 2.50 6.55 23.64
CA TRP A 426 3.73 6.66 24.45
C TRP A 426 3.45 6.60 25.95
N GLN A 427 2.34 7.20 26.40
CA GLN A 427 1.93 7.12 27.80
C GLN A 427 1.60 5.68 28.19
N ARG A 428 0.81 4.98 27.36
CA ARG A 428 0.49 3.55 27.55
C ARG A 428 1.75 2.69 27.61
N LEU A 429 2.73 2.94 26.74
CA LEU A 429 4.00 2.22 26.75
C LEU A 429 4.78 2.47 28.06
N ARG A 430 4.83 3.72 28.52
CA ARG A 430 5.48 4.07 29.78
C ARG A 430 4.82 3.39 30.98
N ASP A 431 3.50 3.42 31.05
CA ASP A 431 2.73 2.83 32.15
C ASP A 431 2.90 1.31 32.18
N LEU A 432 2.91 0.67 31.00
CA LEU A 432 3.20 -0.76 30.87
C LEU A 432 4.58 -1.11 31.46
N LEU A 433 5.63 -0.39 31.05
CA LEU A 433 7.00 -0.66 31.49
C LEU A 433 7.26 -0.28 32.96
N ALA A 434 6.47 0.63 33.52
CA ALA A 434 6.54 1.03 34.93
C ALA A 434 5.98 -0.01 35.92
N THR A 435 5.32 -1.06 35.43
CA THR A 435 4.76 -2.14 36.28
C THR A 435 5.90 -2.87 37.02
N PRO A 436 5.92 -2.88 38.37
CA PRO A 436 7.00 -3.50 39.12
C PRO A 436 7.03 -5.02 38.94
N ASN A 437 8.23 -5.59 38.96
CA ASN A 437 8.46 -7.01 38.77
C ASN A 437 7.92 -7.81 39.97
N VAL A 438 7.05 -8.80 39.75
CA VAL A 438 6.43 -9.61 40.82
C VAL A 438 7.48 -10.45 41.59
N ALA A 439 8.71 -10.55 41.10
CA ALA A 439 9.82 -11.26 41.73
C ALA A 439 10.41 -10.59 43.00
N ASP A 440 10.06 -9.34 43.33
CA ASP A 440 10.57 -8.67 44.55
C ASP A 440 9.84 -9.09 45.85
N HIS A 441 8.92 -10.05 45.79
CA HIS A 441 8.28 -10.63 46.97
C HIS A 441 8.78 -12.05 47.26
N THR A 442 10.04 -12.16 47.67
CA THR A 442 10.52 -13.27 48.51
C THR A 442 11.06 -12.77 49.85
N GLY A 443 10.24 -11.96 50.53
CA GLY A 443 10.29 -11.85 51.99
C GLY A 443 9.42 -12.94 52.59
N GLY A 444 10.02 -13.85 53.35
CA GLY A 444 9.38 -15.07 53.87
C GLY A 444 8.03 -14.83 54.54
N GLY A 445 7.01 -15.52 54.04
CA GLY A 445 5.70 -15.63 54.64
C GLY A 445 5.11 -17.00 54.35
N THR A 446 5.17 -17.90 55.32
CA THR A 446 4.54 -19.22 55.29
C THR A 446 3.03 -19.10 55.04
N VAL A 447 2.53 -19.73 53.97
CA VAL A 447 1.08 -19.93 53.75
C VAL A 447 0.69 -21.33 54.25
N PRO A 448 -0.36 -21.49 55.07
CA PRO A 448 -0.80 -22.81 55.51
C PRO A 448 -1.62 -23.51 54.42
N VAL A 449 -1.39 -24.81 54.33
CA VAL A 449 -2.09 -25.77 53.46
C VAL A 449 -3.54 -25.91 53.90
N GLY A 450 -4.47 -25.85 52.94
CA GLY A 450 -5.76 -26.54 53.06
C GLY A 450 -6.97 -25.84 52.46
N MET A 451 -7.30 -26.13 51.19
CA MET A 451 -8.70 -26.37 50.79
C MET A 451 -8.75 -27.04 49.42
N GLN A 452 -9.23 -28.29 49.39
CA GLN A 452 -9.54 -29.04 48.17
C GLN A 452 -10.79 -28.44 47.49
N LEU A 453 -10.70 -28.23 46.18
CA LEU A 453 -11.86 -27.97 45.32
C LEU A 453 -12.33 -29.30 44.68
N PRO A 454 -13.65 -29.54 44.56
CA PRO A 454 -14.16 -30.79 44.00
C PRO A 454 -14.22 -30.76 42.47
N VAL A 455 -13.93 -31.93 41.88
CA VAL A 455 -14.02 -32.24 40.44
C VAL A 455 -15.50 -32.40 40.04
N PRO A 456 -15.99 -31.77 38.95
CA PRO A 456 -17.34 -32.02 38.46
C PRO A 456 -17.36 -33.15 37.41
N GLY A 457 -18.07 -34.23 37.72
CA GLY A 457 -18.41 -35.27 36.74
C GLY A 457 -18.78 -36.61 37.36
N GLN A 458 -20.03 -36.77 37.83
CA GLN A 458 -20.84 -37.97 37.65
C GLN A 458 -22.28 -37.78 38.18
N ILE A 459 -23.22 -38.20 37.33
CA ILE A 459 -24.68 -38.05 37.37
C ILE A 459 -25.32 -39.13 38.27
N PRO A 460 -26.53 -38.91 38.80
CA PRO A 460 -27.51 -40.01 38.77
C PRO A 460 -28.86 -39.64 38.14
N MET A 461 -29.36 -40.59 37.34
CA MET A 461 -30.66 -40.64 36.66
C MET A 461 -31.85 -40.40 37.59
N ALA A 462 -32.69 -39.42 37.26
CA ALA A 462 -34.13 -39.46 37.45
C ALA A 462 -34.80 -38.41 36.54
N GLN A 463 -35.91 -38.80 35.89
CA GLN A 463 -36.79 -37.99 35.04
C GLN A 463 -36.39 -37.85 33.56
N ALA A 464 -36.53 -38.97 32.84
CA ALA A 464 -36.71 -38.98 31.39
C ALA A 464 -37.88 -39.91 31.04
N MET A 465 -39.12 -39.51 31.33
CA MET A 465 -40.35 -40.12 30.80
C MET A 465 -41.50 -39.11 30.92
N ALA A 466 -41.83 -38.42 29.83
CA ALA A 466 -43.17 -37.94 29.45
C ALA A 466 -43.09 -36.82 28.39
N ALA A 467 -42.74 -37.16 27.14
CA ALA A 467 -43.09 -36.33 25.97
C ALA A 467 -42.87 -37.11 24.66
N GLN A 468 -43.46 -38.30 24.54
CA GLN A 468 -43.64 -38.99 23.26
C GLN A 468 -44.95 -39.78 23.29
N THR A 469 -46.06 -39.10 23.03
CA THR A 469 -47.31 -39.69 22.51
C THR A 469 -48.26 -38.56 22.08
N ALA A 470 -48.18 -38.16 20.82
CA ALA A 470 -49.30 -37.60 20.06
C ALA A 470 -48.88 -37.49 18.57
N THR A 471 -49.00 -38.61 17.87
CA THR A 471 -48.89 -38.68 16.41
C THR A 471 -50.28 -38.44 15.81
N SER A 472 -50.32 -37.67 14.72
CA SER A 472 -51.24 -37.77 13.57
C SER A 472 -52.76 -37.61 13.73
N ALA A 473 -53.33 -36.55 13.11
CA ALA A 473 -54.47 -36.64 12.16
C ALA A 473 -54.88 -35.26 11.55
N GLY A 474 -55.14 -35.23 10.22
CA GLY A 474 -56.01 -34.26 9.51
C GLY A 474 -55.30 -33.21 8.64
N MET A 475 -54.97 -33.44 7.36
CA MET A 475 -55.78 -33.33 6.10
C MET A 475 -56.43 -31.96 5.78
N LEU A 476 -55.86 -31.31 4.75
CA LEU A 476 -56.37 -30.48 3.63
C LEU A 476 -57.91 -30.31 3.43
N PRO A 477 -58.39 -29.26 2.72
CA PRO A 477 -57.87 -28.67 1.47
C PRO A 477 -57.32 -27.24 1.53
#